data_AF-A0A507ESH6-F1
#
_entry.id   AF-A0A507ESH6-F1
#
_cell.length_a   1.000
_cell.length_b   1.000
_cell.length_c   1.000
_cell.angle_alpha   90.00
_cell.angle_beta   90.00
_cell.angle_gamma   90.00
#
_symmetry.space_group_name_H-M   'P 1'
#
loop_
_entity.id
_entity.type
_entity.pdbx_description
1 polymer ?
#
loop_
_entity_poly.entity_id
_entity_poly.type
_entity_poly.pdbx_seq_one_letter_code
_entity_poly.pdbx_strand_id
1 'polypeptide(L)'
;MVTDIPTSDLFADDDTSRAGSVPLISSPVTPRHTRAVSLVPFSSPTVGPCRLGLCMGEDSDGAEEENMLEDEHNEMEQTKQSEESKQTKQKEQNEQEEKREWVKRMRIMFCVREEFEVTKSIIHEDGTLNQDYFRPPKGTQLSNEPVKKWTDKERTLLIQGIQTYGIGHFREISEALLPDWPPNDLRVKSMRLIGRQNLQEYKDWRGSEEDIRGEYERNKEIGIRLGCWKSGVLVFDDAGRVDEEVKKHPVVFKEEVVNGANKKRRR
;
A
#
# COMPACT_ATOMS: atom_id res chain seq x y z
N MET A 1 42.34 15.19 -1.24
CA MET A 1 41.70 13.95 -1.71
C MET A 1 40.22 14.08 -1.38
N VAL A 2 39.45 14.60 -2.33
CA VAL A 2 38.01 14.82 -2.21
C VAL A 2 37.37 13.59 -2.85
N THR A 3 36.68 12.78 -2.06
CA THR A 3 35.94 11.63 -2.56
C THR A 3 34.55 12.08 -2.95
N ASP A 4 34.29 12.15 -4.25
CA ASP A 4 32.96 12.34 -4.80
C ASP A 4 32.06 11.15 -4.42
N ILE A 5 30.99 11.42 -3.68
CA ILE A 5 29.94 10.46 -3.37
C ILE A 5 28.87 10.60 -4.47
N PRO A 6 28.52 9.53 -5.21
CA PRO A 6 27.51 9.61 -6.26
C PRO A 6 26.10 9.80 -5.66
N THR A 7 25.46 10.91 -6.04
CA THR A 7 24.13 11.38 -5.60
C THR A 7 22.94 10.58 -6.20
N SER A 8 23.18 9.42 -6.83
CA SER A 8 22.15 8.74 -7.62
C SER A 8 21.26 7.74 -6.86
N ASP A 9 21.60 7.35 -5.63
CA ASP A 9 20.97 6.16 -5.00
C ASP A 9 20.02 6.45 -3.83
N LEU A 10 19.76 7.71 -3.48
CA LEU A 10 18.98 8.04 -2.27
C LEU A 10 17.46 8.18 -2.49
N PHE A 11 16.98 8.09 -3.73
CA PHE A 11 15.55 8.24 -4.06
C PHE A 11 15.11 7.30 -5.19
N ALA A 12 15.65 6.08 -5.24
CA ALA A 12 15.06 5.03 -6.05
C ALA A 12 13.59 4.87 -5.62
N ASP A 13 12.70 5.13 -6.56
CA ASP A 13 11.26 5.07 -6.40
C ASP A 13 10.84 3.72 -5.80
N ASP A 14 10.41 3.73 -4.54
CA ASP A 14 9.57 2.68 -3.99
C ASP A 14 8.14 2.86 -4.54
N ASP A 15 8.03 2.79 -5.88
CA ASP A 15 6.79 2.56 -6.60
C ASP A 15 6.70 1.06 -6.91
N THR A 16 6.91 0.26 -5.85
CA THR A 16 6.54 -1.16 -5.87
C THR A 16 5.02 -1.22 -5.91
N SER A 17 4.53 -1.22 -7.15
CA SER A 17 3.21 -1.68 -7.55
C SER A 17 2.98 -3.09 -7.00
N ARG A 18 2.58 -3.16 -5.74
CA ARG A 18 1.95 -4.34 -5.16
C ARG A 18 0.53 -4.39 -5.71
N ALA A 19 0.41 -4.90 -6.93
CA ALA A 19 -0.79 -5.60 -7.39
C ALA A 19 -0.98 -6.84 -6.51
N GLY A 20 -1.38 -6.61 -5.26
CA GLY A 20 -1.81 -7.63 -4.34
C GLY A 20 -3.30 -7.82 -4.53
N SER A 21 -3.65 -8.93 -5.19
CA SER A 21 -4.96 -9.58 -5.05
C SER A 21 -5.38 -9.56 -3.58
N VAL A 22 -6.43 -8.81 -3.26
CA VAL A 22 -7.05 -8.78 -1.93
C VAL A 22 -8.07 -9.90 -1.88
N PRO A 23 -7.87 -10.97 -1.08
CA PRO A 23 -9.00 -11.76 -0.63
C PRO A 23 -9.71 -10.99 0.51
N LEU A 24 -10.99 -10.73 0.28
CA LEU A 24 -11.99 -10.30 1.26
C LEU A 24 -11.99 -11.23 2.49
N ILE A 25 -12.06 -10.68 3.71
CA ILE A 25 -12.93 -11.13 4.82
C ILE A 25 -13.05 -9.96 5.82
N SER A 26 -14.25 -9.41 5.96
CA SER A 26 -14.66 -8.61 7.12
C SER A 26 -15.34 -9.56 8.09
N SER A 27 -14.74 -9.81 9.24
CA SER A 27 -15.36 -10.53 10.35
C SER A 27 -15.86 -9.52 11.40
N PRO A 28 -17.03 -9.77 12.03
CA PRO A 28 -17.54 -8.90 13.08
C PRO A 28 -16.71 -9.02 14.36
N VAL A 29 -16.58 -7.87 15.03
CA VAL A 29 -15.91 -7.70 16.33
C VAL A 29 -16.65 -8.51 17.40
N THR A 30 -15.96 -9.49 17.99
CA THR A 30 -16.37 -10.12 19.26
C THR A 30 -15.36 -9.79 20.36
N PRO A 31 -15.79 -9.70 21.63
CA PRO A 31 -14.93 -9.27 22.73
C PRO A 31 -13.91 -10.35 23.12
N ARG A 32 -12.64 -9.96 23.21
CA ARG A 32 -11.52 -10.84 23.57
C ARG A 32 -11.54 -11.20 25.05
N HIS A 33 -11.73 -12.48 25.35
CA HIS A 33 -11.18 -13.08 26.56
C HIS A 33 -9.67 -13.32 26.40
N THR A 34 -8.91 -12.87 27.38
CA THR A 34 -7.47 -13.07 27.48
C THR A 34 -7.17 -14.54 27.77
N ARG A 35 -6.64 -15.27 26.78
CA ARG A 35 -5.96 -16.54 27.00
C ARG A 35 -4.49 -16.37 26.62
N ALA A 36 -3.63 -16.56 27.61
CA ALA A 36 -2.18 -16.63 27.44
C ALA A 36 -1.85 -17.84 26.54
N VAL A 37 -1.12 -17.59 25.45
CA VAL A 37 -0.60 -18.65 24.58
C VAL A 37 0.91 -18.66 24.73
N SER A 38 1.42 -19.80 25.18
CA SER A 38 2.82 -20.12 25.35
C SER A 38 3.56 -20.14 24.01
N LEU A 39 4.70 -19.45 23.96
CA LEU A 39 5.67 -19.47 22.87
C LEU A 39 6.27 -20.88 22.73
N VAL A 40 6.09 -21.50 21.57
CA VAL A 40 6.87 -22.65 21.13
C VAL A 40 8.04 -22.14 20.27
N PRO A 41 9.29 -22.58 20.54
CA PRO A 41 10.45 -22.13 19.77
C PRO A 41 10.51 -22.80 18.39
N PHE A 42 10.82 -21.97 17.40
CA PHE A 42 10.98 -22.31 15.99
C PHE A 42 12.35 -22.97 15.79
N SER A 43 12.39 -24.29 15.57
CA SER A 43 13.63 -25.01 15.25
C SER A 43 13.98 -24.84 13.77
N SER A 44 15.20 -24.37 13.51
CA SER A 44 15.77 -24.21 12.17
C SER A 44 16.08 -25.57 11.51
N PRO A 45 16.00 -25.68 10.17
CA PRO A 45 16.33 -26.92 9.47
C PRO A 45 17.85 -27.04 9.24
N THR A 46 18.42 -28.11 9.77
CA THR A 46 19.82 -28.51 9.57
C THR A 46 20.01 -29.11 8.18
N VAL A 47 20.97 -28.59 7.43
CA VAL A 47 21.43 -29.11 6.13
C VAL A 47 22.06 -30.49 6.34
N GLY A 48 21.49 -31.52 5.71
CA GLY A 48 21.98 -32.91 5.80
C GLY A 48 23.06 -33.22 4.75
N PRO A 49 24.04 -34.09 5.06
CA PRO A 49 25.06 -34.50 4.11
C PRO A 49 24.58 -35.63 3.18
N CYS A 50 24.95 -35.52 1.90
CA CYS A 50 24.77 -36.55 0.88
C CYS A 50 25.48 -37.85 1.27
N ARG A 51 24.73 -38.94 1.42
CA ARG A 51 25.27 -40.28 1.71
C ARG A 51 25.40 -41.07 0.41
N LEU A 52 26.64 -41.30 0.01
CA LEU A 52 27.04 -42.23 -1.04
C LEU A 52 26.73 -43.68 -0.62
N GLY A 53 26.13 -44.41 -1.56
CA GLY A 53 26.32 -45.82 -1.92
C GLY A 53 26.58 -46.87 -0.84
N LEU A 54 25.78 -47.94 -0.89
CA LEU A 54 26.29 -49.31 -0.85
C LEU A 54 25.18 -50.27 -1.29
N CYS A 55 25.39 -50.89 -2.45
CA CYS A 55 24.70 -52.09 -2.89
C CYS A 55 25.26 -53.27 -2.09
N MET A 56 24.37 -54.01 -1.42
CA MET A 56 24.55 -55.44 -1.14
C MET A 56 23.15 -56.05 -1.28
N GLY A 57 23.01 -56.93 -2.27
CA GLY A 57 21.89 -57.86 -2.31
C GLY A 57 22.16 -58.98 -1.31
N GLU A 58 21.08 -59.62 -0.87
CA GLU A 58 21.10 -61.02 -0.47
C GLU A 58 19.66 -61.54 -0.47
N ASP A 59 19.58 -62.77 -0.95
CA ASP A 59 18.39 -63.56 -1.22
C ASP A 59 17.58 -63.84 0.04
N SER A 60 16.25 -63.88 -0.09
CA SER A 60 15.41 -64.67 0.81
C SER A 60 14.11 -65.04 0.12
N ASP A 61 14.15 -66.21 -0.50
CA ASP A 61 12.96 -66.99 -0.84
C ASP A 61 12.16 -67.33 0.44
N GLY A 62 10.84 -67.14 0.37
CA GLY A 62 9.90 -67.77 1.30
C GLY A 62 9.01 -66.82 2.06
N ALA A 63 7.91 -66.39 1.43
CA ALA A 63 6.65 -66.03 2.11
C ALA A 63 5.52 -65.80 1.07
N GLU A 64 5.03 -66.86 0.41
CA GLU A 64 3.89 -66.77 -0.50
C GLU A 64 2.53 -67.15 0.15
N GLU A 65 2.44 -67.23 1.48
CA GLU A 65 1.18 -67.66 2.14
C GLU A 65 0.63 -66.70 3.21
N GLU A 66 1.14 -65.46 3.31
CA GLU A 66 0.52 -64.37 4.10
C GLU A 66 -0.08 -63.25 3.24
N ASN A 67 0.06 -63.31 1.91
CA ASN A 67 -0.27 -62.20 1.01
C ASN A 67 -1.73 -62.19 0.46
N MET A 68 -2.63 -63.03 1.01
CA MET A 68 -4.06 -63.01 0.62
C MET A 68 -4.99 -62.39 1.67
N LEU A 69 -4.57 -62.24 2.92
CA LEU A 69 -5.41 -61.67 4.00
C LEU A 69 -5.15 -60.17 4.24
N GLU A 70 -4.02 -59.64 3.77
CA GLU A 70 -3.72 -58.20 3.86
C GLU A 70 -4.42 -57.36 2.77
N ASP A 71 -4.74 -57.96 1.61
CA ASP A 71 -5.42 -57.27 0.50
C ASP A 71 -6.91 -56.99 0.78
N GLU A 72 -7.65 -57.91 1.44
CA GLU A 72 -9.07 -57.67 1.77
C GLU A 72 -9.26 -56.61 2.87
N HIS A 73 -8.30 -56.47 3.79
CA HIS A 73 -8.36 -55.46 4.86
C HIS A 73 -8.03 -54.06 4.33
N ASN A 74 -7.18 -53.96 3.29
CA ASN A 74 -6.79 -52.71 2.65
C ASN A 74 -7.89 -52.16 1.71
N GLU A 75 -8.62 -53.03 0.99
CA GLU A 75 -9.80 -52.61 0.21
C GLU A 75 -10.95 -52.09 1.09
N MET A 76 -11.11 -52.63 2.30
CA MET A 76 -12.15 -52.22 3.25
C MET A 76 -11.85 -50.88 3.95
N GLU A 77 -10.57 -50.54 4.16
CA GLU A 77 -10.17 -49.20 4.64
C GLU A 77 -10.22 -48.13 3.54
N GLN A 78 -9.87 -48.47 2.29
CA GLN A 78 -9.97 -47.52 1.16
C GLN A 78 -11.41 -47.14 0.83
N THR A 79 -12.36 -48.08 0.93
CA THR A 79 -13.78 -47.77 0.72
C THR A 79 -14.35 -46.86 1.81
N LYS A 80 -14.02 -47.09 3.09
CA LYS A 80 -14.42 -46.21 4.20
C LYS A 80 -13.85 -44.78 4.08
N GLN A 81 -12.58 -44.64 3.73
CA GLN A 81 -11.97 -43.31 3.52
C GLN A 81 -12.59 -42.55 2.32
N SER A 82 -13.06 -43.27 1.29
CA SER A 82 -13.73 -42.68 0.13
C SER A 82 -15.15 -42.17 0.43
N GLU A 83 -15.84 -42.74 1.42
CA GLU A 83 -17.19 -42.35 1.81
C GLU A 83 -17.18 -41.16 2.78
N GLU A 84 -16.26 -41.15 3.74
CA GLU A 84 -16.07 -40.02 4.66
C GLU A 84 -15.66 -38.74 3.90
N SER A 85 -14.77 -38.85 2.92
CA SER A 85 -14.36 -37.72 2.08
C SER A 85 -15.48 -37.17 1.17
N LYS A 86 -16.49 -37.98 0.81
CA LYS A 86 -17.69 -37.53 0.08
C LYS A 86 -18.66 -36.79 0.99
N GLN A 87 -18.87 -37.27 2.23
CA GLN A 87 -19.75 -36.62 3.19
C GLN A 87 -19.21 -35.25 3.62
N THR A 88 -17.90 -35.11 3.85
CA THR A 88 -17.30 -33.82 4.23
C THR A 88 -17.42 -32.78 3.11
N LYS A 89 -17.21 -33.19 1.84
CA LYS A 89 -17.38 -32.30 0.68
C LYS A 89 -18.82 -31.83 0.49
N GLN A 90 -19.80 -32.71 0.71
CA GLN A 90 -21.22 -32.33 0.63
C GLN A 90 -21.60 -31.34 1.73
N LYS A 91 -21.11 -31.54 2.95
CA LYS A 91 -21.35 -30.61 4.06
C LYS A 91 -20.75 -29.23 3.78
N GLU A 92 -19.52 -29.16 3.27
CA GLU A 92 -18.88 -27.89 2.89
C GLU A 92 -19.63 -27.18 1.75
N GLN A 93 -20.14 -27.91 0.77
CA GLN A 93 -20.94 -27.34 -0.32
C GLN A 93 -22.24 -26.72 0.21
N ASN A 94 -22.95 -27.42 1.09
CA ASN A 94 -24.18 -26.89 1.71
C ASN A 94 -23.90 -25.63 2.53
N GLU A 95 -22.84 -25.61 3.36
CA GLU A 95 -22.46 -24.41 4.12
C GLU A 95 -22.09 -23.22 3.21
N GLN A 96 -21.48 -23.48 2.05
CA GLN A 96 -21.19 -22.43 1.07
C GLN A 96 -22.46 -21.90 0.40
N GLU A 97 -23.43 -22.77 0.11
CA GLU A 97 -24.71 -22.38 -0.47
C GLU A 97 -25.51 -21.51 0.51
N GLU A 98 -25.60 -21.91 1.79
CA GLU A 98 -26.23 -21.12 2.84
C GLU A 98 -25.60 -19.72 2.97
N LYS A 99 -24.26 -19.64 2.92
CA LYS A 99 -23.55 -18.35 2.93
C LYS A 99 -23.88 -17.51 1.70
N ARG A 100 -23.96 -18.11 0.51
CA ARG A 100 -24.31 -17.41 -0.74
C ARG A 100 -25.74 -16.88 -0.67
N GLU A 101 -26.69 -17.67 -0.20
CA GLU A 101 -28.08 -17.25 -0.01
C GLU A 101 -28.20 -16.14 1.03
N TRP A 102 -27.47 -16.24 2.14
CA TRP A 102 -27.40 -15.19 3.13
C TRP A 102 -26.88 -13.88 2.52
N VAL A 103 -25.80 -13.92 1.74
CA VAL A 103 -25.26 -12.75 1.03
C VAL A 103 -26.28 -12.16 0.05
N LYS A 104 -26.98 -12.99 -0.73
CA LYS A 104 -28.05 -12.55 -1.65
C LYS A 104 -29.16 -11.81 -0.90
N ARG A 105 -29.64 -12.37 0.22
CA ARG A 105 -30.66 -11.74 1.07
C ARG A 105 -30.17 -10.41 1.64
N MET A 106 -28.94 -10.36 2.14
CA MET A 106 -28.35 -9.13 2.69
C MET A 106 -28.24 -8.03 1.63
N ARG A 107 -27.83 -8.39 0.40
CA ARG A 107 -27.76 -7.44 -0.71
C ARG A 107 -29.13 -6.84 -1.04
N ILE A 108 -30.16 -7.67 -1.13
CA ILE A 108 -31.53 -7.18 -1.39
C ILE A 108 -31.98 -6.21 -0.29
N MET A 109 -31.81 -6.59 0.99
CA MET A 109 -32.26 -5.75 2.12
C MET A 109 -31.54 -4.41 2.24
N PHE A 110 -30.22 -4.38 2.03
CA PHE A 110 -29.42 -3.19 2.35
C PHE A 110 -29.10 -2.29 1.15
N CYS A 111 -29.08 -2.86 -0.06
CA CYS A 111 -28.66 -2.12 -1.25
C CYS A 111 -29.82 -1.68 -2.13
N VAL A 112 -30.93 -2.42 -2.19
CA VAL A 112 -32.11 -2.02 -2.98
C VAL A 112 -33.04 -1.20 -2.09
N ARG A 113 -33.24 0.07 -2.43
CA ARG A 113 -34.17 0.96 -1.72
C ARG A 113 -35.28 1.39 -2.68
N GLU A 114 -36.53 1.27 -2.25
CA GLU A 114 -37.70 1.61 -3.09
C GLU A 114 -37.68 3.07 -3.54
N GLU A 115 -37.17 3.96 -2.68
CA GLU A 115 -37.05 5.39 -2.94
C GLU A 115 -36.01 5.75 -4.02
N PHE A 116 -35.05 4.87 -4.33
CA PHE A 116 -33.95 5.13 -5.25
C PHE A 116 -33.93 4.11 -6.38
N GLU A 117 -34.62 4.41 -7.48
CA GLU A 117 -34.68 3.53 -8.65
C GLU A 117 -33.31 3.17 -9.24
N VAL A 118 -32.33 4.07 -9.12
CA VAL A 118 -30.94 3.82 -9.55
C VAL A 118 -30.35 2.57 -8.88
N THR A 119 -30.72 2.29 -7.63
CA THR A 119 -30.19 1.13 -6.89
C THR A 119 -30.68 -0.21 -7.43
N LYS A 120 -31.83 -0.24 -8.13
CA LYS A 120 -32.37 -1.43 -8.80
C LYS A 120 -31.50 -1.89 -9.96
N SER A 121 -30.66 -1.00 -10.50
CA SER A 121 -29.72 -1.35 -11.58
C SER A 121 -28.44 -2.04 -11.09
N ILE A 122 -28.16 -2.00 -9.77
CA ILE A 122 -26.92 -2.49 -9.16
C ILE A 122 -27.02 -3.99 -8.82
N ILE A 123 -28.20 -4.46 -8.40
CA ILE A 123 -28.45 -5.84 -7.96
C ILE A 123 -29.71 -6.34 -8.64
N HIS A 124 -29.66 -7.55 -9.17
CA HIS A 124 -30.81 -8.22 -9.78
C HIS A 124 -31.83 -8.67 -8.71
N GLU A 125 -33.07 -8.93 -9.12
CA GLU A 125 -34.14 -9.35 -8.20
C GLU A 125 -33.82 -10.67 -7.47
N ASP A 126 -32.95 -11.51 -8.03
CA ASP A 126 -32.46 -12.76 -7.43
C ASP A 126 -31.33 -12.56 -6.39
N GLY A 127 -30.94 -11.31 -6.13
CA GLY A 127 -29.88 -10.92 -5.19
C GLY A 127 -28.46 -11.06 -5.76
N THR A 128 -28.31 -11.38 -7.04
CA THR A 128 -27.01 -11.41 -7.72
C THR A 128 -26.55 -10.01 -8.11
N LEU A 129 -25.23 -9.79 -8.12
CA LEU A 129 -24.63 -8.49 -8.40
C LEU A 129 -24.56 -8.28 -9.91
N ASN A 130 -25.08 -7.15 -10.40
CA ASN A 130 -24.95 -6.77 -11.80
C ASN A 130 -23.51 -6.32 -12.10
N GLN A 131 -22.70 -7.22 -12.65
CA GLN A 131 -21.29 -6.94 -12.96
C GLN A 131 -21.14 -5.86 -14.04
N ASP A 132 -22.11 -5.73 -14.95
CA ASP A 132 -22.05 -4.73 -16.02
C ASP A 132 -22.25 -3.31 -15.49
N TYR A 133 -22.90 -3.14 -14.33
CA TYR A 133 -23.04 -1.84 -13.67
C TYR A 133 -21.69 -1.23 -13.28
N PHE A 134 -20.73 -2.06 -12.86
CA PHE A 134 -19.39 -1.62 -12.41
C PHE A 134 -18.37 -1.57 -13.55
N ARG A 135 -18.76 -1.98 -14.77
CA ARG A 135 -17.91 -1.85 -15.94
C ARG A 135 -18.08 -0.44 -16.50
N PRO A 136 -16.98 0.25 -16.88
CA PRO A 136 -17.08 1.47 -17.66
C PRO A 136 -18.01 1.24 -18.87
N PRO A 137 -18.87 2.22 -19.22
CA PRO A 137 -19.79 2.04 -20.34
C PRO A 137 -19.02 1.62 -21.60
N LYS A 138 -19.54 0.61 -22.31
CA LYS A 138 -18.92 0.10 -23.54
C LYS A 138 -18.84 1.25 -24.55
N GLY A 139 -17.64 1.78 -24.78
CA GLY A 139 -17.41 2.93 -25.67
C GLY A 139 -16.97 4.21 -24.95
N THR A 140 -17.00 4.27 -23.61
CA THR A 140 -16.20 5.24 -22.87
C THR A 140 -14.75 4.81 -23.04
N GLN A 141 -14.07 5.37 -24.05
CA GLN A 141 -12.63 5.43 -24.02
C GLN A 141 -12.31 6.18 -22.73
N LEU A 142 -11.98 5.45 -21.66
CA LEU A 142 -11.18 5.98 -20.57
C LEU A 142 -10.06 6.68 -21.27
N SER A 143 -10.11 8.01 -21.26
CA SER A 143 -9.32 8.89 -22.10
C SER A 143 -7.93 8.28 -22.28
N ASN A 144 -7.60 7.87 -23.52
CA ASN A 144 -6.26 7.38 -23.87
C ASN A 144 -5.19 8.49 -23.74
N GLU A 145 -5.49 9.56 -22.99
CA GLU A 145 -4.49 10.50 -22.57
C GLU A 145 -3.51 9.74 -21.69
N PRO A 146 -2.22 9.72 -22.07
CA PRO A 146 -1.22 9.02 -21.31
C PRO A 146 -1.24 9.58 -19.88
N VAL A 147 -1.44 8.70 -18.89
CA VAL A 147 -1.34 9.06 -17.47
C VAL A 147 -0.03 9.80 -17.29
N LYS A 148 -0.13 11.09 -17.01
CA LYS A 148 1.02 11.98 -16.98
C LYS A 148 1.96 11.52 -15.87
N LYS A 149 3.18 11.15 -16.25
CA LYS A 149 4.20 10.67 -15.30
C LYS A 149 5.01 11.84 -14.80
N TRP A 150 5.22 11.88 -13.48
CA TRP A 150 6.10 12.86 -12.86
C TRP A 150 7.55 12.50 -13.18
N THR A 151 8.28 13.40 -13.84
CA THR A 151 9.66 13.18 -14.30
C THR A 151 10.66 14.10 -13.59
N ASP A 152 11.95 13.78 -13.68
CA ASP A 152 13.01 14.61 -13.09
C ASP A 152 13.05 16.03 -13.67
N LYS A 153 12.65 16.21 -14.93
CA LYS A 153 12.54 17.54 -15.54
C LYS A 153 11.55 18.43 -14.79
N GLU A 154 10.38 17.88 -14.48
CA GLU A 154 9.32 18.58 -13.75
C GLU A 154 9.73 18.83 -12.30
N ARG A 155 10.47 17.89 -11.70
CA ARG A 155 11.07 18.07 -10.38
C ARG A 155 12.04 19.26 -10.35
N THR A 156 12.96 19.36 -11.31
CA THR A 156 13.91 20.46 -11.40
C THR A 156 13.20 21.80 -11.61
N LEU A 157 12.16 21.83 -12.46
CA LEU A 157 11.33 23.03 -12.66
C LEU A 157 10.58 23.43 -11.38
N LEU A 158 10.08 22.47 -10.60
CA LEU A 158 9.45 22.74 -9.31
C LEU A 158 10.44 23.34 -8.32
N ILE A 159 11.67 22.82 -8.24
CA ILE A 159 12.74 23.38 -7.40
C ILE A 159 13.05 24.83 -7.81
N GLN A 160 13.18 25.09 -9.11
CA GLN A 160 13.38 26.46 -9.64
C GLN A 160 12.20 27.38 -9.31
N GLY A 161 10.97 26.87 -9.39
CA GLY A 161 9.76 27.60 -9.01
C GLY A 161 9.73 27.97 -7.53
N ILE A 162 10.10 27.02 -6.65
CA ILE A 162 10.22 27.27 -5.21
C ILE A 162 11.31 28.30 -4.92
N GLN A 163 12.45 28.22 -5.60
CA GLN A 163 13.53 29.19 -5.44
C GLN A 163 13.12 30.61 -5.87
N THR A 164 12.32 30.73 -6.93
CA THR A 164 11.95 32.02 -7.54
C THR A 164 10.73 32.67 -6.86
N TYR A 165 9.66 31.90 -6.66
CA TYR A 165 8.39 32.41 -6.14
C TYR A 165 8.26 32.18 -4.64
N GLY A 166 8.74 31.03 -4.16
CA GLY A 166 8.58 30.56 -2.78
C GLY A 166 7.45 29.54 -2.63
N ILE A 167 7.45 28.83 -1.50
CA ILE A 167 6.41 27.85 -1.16
C ILE A 167 5.11 28.58 -0.78
N GLY A 168 4.00 28.15 -1.39
CA GLY A 168 2.69 28.78 -1.24
C GLY A 168 2.20 29.47 -2.52
N HIS A 169 3.12 29.84 -3.42
CA HIS A 169 2.84 30.45 -4.72
C HIS A 169 2.72 29.42 -5.86
N PHE A 170 1.98 28.33 -5.62
CA PHE A 170 1.88 27.23 -6.57
C PHE A 170 1.14 27.59 -7.86
N ARG A 171 0.30 28.62 -7.82
CA ARG A 171 -0.42 29.09 -8.99
C ARG A 171 0.54 29.76 -9.98
N GLU A 172 1.43 30.61 -9.46
CA GLU A 172 2.44 31.32 -10.23
C GLU A 172 3.47 30.34 -10.81
N ILE A 173 3.86 29.32 -10.03
CA ILE A 173 4.76 28.24 -10.51
C ILE A 173 4.08 27.43 -11.63
N SER A 174 2.81 27.07 -11.46
CA SER A 174 2.05 26.36 -12.49
C SER A 174 1.95 27.19 -13.77
N GLU A 175 1.53 28.45 -13.70
CA GLU A 175 1.37 29.31 -14.87
C GLU A 175 2.69 29.59 -15.62
N ALA A 176 3.82 29.70 -14.90
CA ALA A 176 5.11 30.06 -15.49
C ALA A 176 5.97 28.86 -15.95
N LEU A 177 6.01 27.78 -15.17
CA LEU A 177 6.98 26.68 -15.36
C LEU A 177 6.32 25.33 -15.63
N LEU A 178 5.12 25.09 -15.08
CA LEU A 178 4.47 23.78 -15.10
C LEU A 178 2.96 23.92 -15.42
N PRO A 179 2.58 24.43 -16.61
CA PRO A 179 1.18 24.77 -16.93
C PRO A 179 0.28 23.54 -16.98
N ASP A 180 0.87 22.39 -17.31
CA ASP A 180 0.17 21.12 -17.40
C ASP A 180 -0.04 20.45 -16.03
N TRP A 181 0.41 21.05 -14.92
CA TRP A 181 0.21 20.52 -13.57
C TRP A 181 -0.64 21.47 -12.74
N PRO A 182 -1.76 21.00 -12.16
CA PRO A 182 -2.59 21.86 -11.33
C PRO A 182 -1.86 22.27 -10.04
N PRO A 183 -2.12 23.45 -9.48
CA PRO A 183 -1.43 23.95 -8.29
C PRO A 183 -1.53 23.02 -7.06
N ASN A 184 -2.62 22.26 -6.95
CA ASN A 184 -2.80 21.29 -5.88
C ASN A 184 -1.83 20.12 -5.98
N ASP A 185 -1.53 19.64 -7.18
CA ASP A 185 -0.58 18.55 -7.38
C ASP A 185 0.84 19.04 -7.07
N LEU A 186 1.19 20.25 -7.51
CA LEU A 186 2.47 20.87 -7.16
C LEU A 186 2.65 20.99 -5.65
N ARG A 187 1.59 21.36 -4.91
CA ARG A 187 1.61 21.39 -3.44
C ARG A 187 1.94 20.02 -2.85
N VAL A 188 1.30 18.94 -3.32
CA VAL A 188 1.56 17.57 -2.85
C VAL A 188 2.98 17.12 -3.20
N LYS A 189 3.47 17.48 -4.39
CA LYS A 189 4.86 17.19 -4.79
C LYS A 189 5.86 17.94 -3.92
N SER A 190 5.60 19.20 -3.59
CA SER A 190 6.44 19.98 -2.65
C SER A 190 6.45 19.39 -1.24
N MET A 191 5.32 18.85 -0.74
CA MET A 191 5.29 18.14 0.55
C MET A 191 6.27 16.97 0.59
N ARG A 192 6.32 16.17 -0.49
CA ARG A 192 7.26 15.04 -0.62
C ARG A 192 8.70 15.51 -0.81
N LEU A 193 8.90 16.59 -1.57
CA LEU A 193 10.21 17.17 -1.85
C LEU A 193 10.91 17.64 -0.55
N ILE A 194 10.16 18.28 0.34
CA ILE A 194 10.65 18.82 1.63
C ILE A 194 10.52 17.80 2.77
N GLY A 195 9.75 16.73 2.55
CA GLY A 195 9.52 15.71 3.55
C GLY A 195 8.59 16.18 4.67
N ARG A 196 7.64 17.09 4.41
CA ARG A 196 6.67 17.56 5.42
C ARG A 196 5.27 17.76 4.85
N GLN A 197 4.26 17.28 5.59
CA GLN A 197 2.86 17.35 5.16
C GLN A 197 2.32 18.78 5.28
N ASN A 198 2.67 19.47 6.36
CA ASN A 198 2.26 20.86 6.56
C ASN A 198 3.29 21.83 5.99
N LEU A 199 2.91 22.53 4.93
CA LEU A 199 3.73 23.58 4.32
C LEU A 199 3.43 24.99 4.88
N GLN A 200 2.53 25.15 5.84
CA GLN A 200 2.17 26.48 6.36
C GLN A 200 3.35 27.21 7.01
N GLU A 201 4.26 26.48 7.65
CA GLU A 201 5.47 27.07 8.24
C GLU A 201 6.53 27.47 7.21
N TYR A 202 6.41 26.94 6.00
CA TYR A 202 7.26 27.28 4.87
C TYR A 202 6.62 28.36 3.99
N LYS A 203 5.56 29.04 4.45
CA LYS A 203 4.91 30.08 3.65
C LYS A 203 5.94 31.14 3.23
N ASP A 204 6.00 31.42 1.93
CA ASP A 204 6.90 32.36 1.28
C ASP A 204 8.39 31.97 1.40
N TRP A 205 8.71 30.79 1.92
CA TRP A 205 10.08 30.29 2.03
C TRP A 205 10.65 29.98 0.65
N ARG A 206 11.88 30.42 0.42
CA ARG A 206 12.67 30.22 -0.81
C ARG A 206 13.97 29.53 -0.44
N GLY A 207 14.28 28.44 -1.12
CA GLY A 207 15.49 27.68 -0.89
C GLY A 207 16.05 27.13 -2.20
N SER A 208 17.37 26.94 -2.24
CA SER A 208 18.03 26.18 -3.29
C SER A 208 17.74 24.68 -3.15
N GLU A 209 18.18 23.87 -4.12
CA GLU A 209 18.11 22.42 -4.01
C GLU A 209 18.80 21.88 -2.74
N GLU A 210 19.93 22.48 -2.35
CA GLU A 210 20.67 22.10 -1.14
C GLU A 210 19.87 22.41 0.13
N ASP A 211 19.20 23.56 0.18
CA ASP A 211 18.36 23.95 1.32
C ASP A 211 17.17 22.99 1.46
N ILE A 212 16.53 22.65 0.33
CA ILE A 212 15.42 21.69 0.29
C ILE A 212 15.87 20.32 0.78
N ARG A 213 17.07 19.87 0.36
CA ARG A 213 17.65 18.60 0.80
C ARG A 213 17.94 18.60 2.30
N GLY A 214 18.53 19.68 2.82
CA GLY A 214 18.78 19.83 4.25
C GLY A 214 17.50 19.83 5.09
N GLU A 215 16.44 20.50 4.62
CA GLU A 215 15.13 20.45 5.28
C GLU A 215 14.49 19.06 5.20
N TYR A 216 14.64 18.35 4.07
CA TYR A 216 14.18 16.96 3.95
C TYR A 216 14.86 16.04 4.95
N GLU A 217 16.19 16.10 5.05
CA GLU A 217 16.97 15.29 5.99
C GLU A 217 16.59 15.61 7.44
N ARG A 218 16.49 16.89 7.79
CA ARG A 218 16.02 17.34 9.11
C ARG A 218 14.63 16.76 9.43
N ASN A 219 13.66 16.90 8.52
CA ASN A 219 12.30 16.42 8.73
C ASN A 219 12.26 14.89 8.84
N LYS A 220 13.09 14.20 8.07
CA LYS A 220 13.27 12.75 8.13
C LYS A 220 13.81 12.29 9.48
N GLU A 221 14.83 12.96 10.01
CA GLU A 221 15.39 12.65 11.33
C GLU A 221 14.36 12.84 12.45
N ILE A 222 13.63 13.96 12.44
CA ILE A 222 12.54 14.22 13.41
C ILE A 222 11.47 13.12 13.31
N GLY A 223 11.06 12.79 12.08
CA GLY A 223 10.03 11.79 11.83
C GLY A 223 10.44 10.38 12.27
N ILE A 224 11.69 9.98 12.02
CA ILE A 224 12.21 8.68 12.46
C ILE A 224 12.30 8.62 13.99
N ARG A 225 12.83 9.68 14.62
CA ARG A 225 12.99 9.77 16.07
C ARG A 225 11.66 9.72 16.83
N LEU A 226 10.61 10.34 16.28
CA LEU A 226 9.28 10.39 16.89
C LEU A 226 8.33 9.27 16.42
N GLY A 227 8.71 8.48 15.40
CA GLY A 227 7.84 7.48 14.78
C GLY A 227 6.73 8.07 13.90
N CYS A 228 6.91 9.30 13.42
CA CYS A 228 5.93 10.07 12.64
C CYS A 228 6.30 10.21 11.15
N TRP A 229 7.33 9.49 10.68
CA TRP A 229 7.70 9.44 9.28
C TRP A 229 6.83 8.43 8.51
N LYS A 230 5.98 8.91 7.60
CA LYS A 230 5.07 8.07 6.81
C LYS A 230 5.12 8.48 5.34
N SER A 231 5.32 7.50 4.46
CA SER A 231 5.33 7.71 2.99
C SER A 231 6.27 8.83 2.53
N GLY A 232 7.45 8.93 3.15
CA GLY A 232 8.47 9.93 2.81
C GLY A 232 8.18 11.34 3.33
N VAL A 233 7.27 11.48 4.31
CA VAL A 233 6.82 12.78 4.83
C VAL A 233 6.65 12.73 6.35
N LEU A 234 7.03 13.81 7.03
CA LEU A 234 6.74 14.06 8.44
C LEU A 234 5.27 14.42 8.63
N VAL A 235 4.54 13.56 9.34
CA VAL A 235 3.12 13.69 9.67
C VAL A 235 2.96 14.17 11.12
N PHE A 236 1.89 14.91 11.41
CA PHE A 236 1.57 15.31 12.78
C PHE A 236 1.29 14.12 13.69
N ASP A 237 1.55 14.34 14.97
CA ASP A 237 1.18 13.46 16.05
C ASP A 237 0.07 14.11 16.88
N ASP A 238 -0.91 13.32 17.33
CA ASP A 238 -2.04 13.80 18.13
C ASP A 238 -1.56 14.38 19.49
N ALA A 239 -0.39 13.94 19.96
CA ALA A 239 0.24 14.46 21.17
C ALA A 239 1.01 15.79 20.97
N GLY A 240 1.06 16.35 19.76
CA GLY A 240 1.70 17.66 19.49
C GLY A 240 3.24 17.68 19.53
N ARG A 241 3.90 16.54 19.80
CA ARG A 241 5.36 16.42 19.96
C ARG A 241 6.14 16.89 18.73
N VAL A 242 5.59 16.64 17.54
CA VAL A 242 6.21 17.05 16.26
C VAL A 242 6.29 18.58 16.18
N ASP A 243 5.22 19.28 16.54
CA ASP A 243 5.17 20.75 16.47
C ASP A 243 6.09 21.42 17.49
N GLU A 244 6.19 20.84 18.69
CA GLU A 244 7.13 21.33 19.70
C GLU A 244 8.56 21.23 19.19
N GLU A 245 8.92 20.10 18.59
CA GLU A 245 10.28 19.86 18.10
C GLU A 245 10.62 20.76 16.91
N VAL A 246 9.67 20.97 16.01
CA VAL A 246 9.85 21.91 14.91
C VAL A 246 9.95 23.36 15.41
N LYS A 247 9.17 23.75 16.41
CA LYS A 247 9.28 25.11 16.99
C LYS A 247 10.62 25.36 17.67
N LYS A 248 11.27 24.33 18.23
CA LYS A 248 12.64 24.44 18.78
C LYS A 248 13.67 24.68 17.68
N HIS A 249 13.41 24.17 16.47
CA HIS A 249 14.28 24.27 15.31
C HIS A 249 13.55 24.93 14.14
N PRO A 250 13.25 26.24 14.25
CA PRO A 250 12.47 26.93 13.23
C PRO A 250 13.14 26.89 11.87
N VAL A 251 12.32 26.95 10.82
CA VAL A 251 12.80 27.09 9.44
C VAL A 251 13.57 28.39 9.31
N VAL A 252 14.78 28.31 8.76
CA VAL A 252 15.63 29.48 8.56
C VAL A 252 15.22 30.15 7.25
N PHE A 253 14.71 31.37 7.33
CA PHE A 253 14.47 32.21 6.17
C PHE A 253 15.76 32.96 5.86
N LYS A 254 16.34 32.71 4.68
CA LYS A 254 17.43 33.56 4.19
C LYS A 254 16.82 34.92 3.85
N GLU A 255 17.22 35.96 4.58
CA GLU A 255 16.86 37.33 4.20
C GLU A 255 17.36 37.56 2.78
N GLU A 256 16.44 37.93 1.89
CA GLU A 256 16.85 38.38 0.57
C GLU A 256 17.75 39.60 0.76
N VAL A 257 18.92 39.57 0.14
CA VAL A 257 19.68 40.79 -0.12
C VAL A 257 18.80 41.62 -1.06
N VAL A 258 17.89 42.41 -0.49
CA VAL A 258 17.03 43.34 -1.21
C VAL A 258 17.94 44.41 -1.79
N ASN A 259 18.50 44.14 -2.96
CA ASN A 259 19.09 45.17 -3.80
C ASN A 259 17.96 46.14 -4.14
N GLY A 260 18.02 47.32 -3.51
CA GLY A 260 16.95 48.29 -3.46
C GLY A 260 16.41 48.66 -4.84
N ALA A 261 15.11 48.45 -5.02
CA ALA A 261 14.36 49.06 -6.12
C ALA A 261 12.92 49.37 -5.66
N ASN A 262 12.80 50.53 -5.02
CA ASN A 262 11.79 51.56 -5.30
C ASN A 262 10.31 51.11 -5.40
N LYS A 263 9.57 51.20 -4.29
CA LYS A 263 8.10 51.35 -4.33
C LYS A 263 7.69 52.74 -3.85
N LYS A 264 7.56 53.65 -4.82
CA LYS A 264 6.77 54.88 -4.72
C LYS A 264 5.35 54.50 -4.34
N ARG A 265 4.96 54.77 -3.09
CA ARG A 265 3.55 54.73 -2.64
C ARG A 265 2.74 55.74 -3.46
N ARG A 266 1.79 55.27 -4.27
CA ARG A 266 0.70 56.12 -4.78
C ARG A 266 -0.29 56.32 -3.64
N ARG A 267 -0.56 57.58 -3.34
CA ARG A 267 -1.69 58.06 -2.54
C ARG A 267 -2.99 57.84 -3.28
#